data_AF-A0A2N6ERA5-F1
#
_entry.id   AF-A0A2N6ERA5-F1
#
_cell.length_a   1.000
_cell.length_b   1.000
_cell.length_c   1.000
_cell.angle_alpha   90.00
_cell.angle_beta   90.00
_cell.angle_gamma   90.00
#
_symmetry.space_group_name_H-M   'P 1'
#
loop_
_entity.id
_entity.type
_entity.pdbx_description
1 polymer ?
#
loop_
_entity_poly.entity_id
_entity_poly.type
_entity_poly.pdbx_seq_one_letter_code
_entity_poly.pdbx_strand_id
1 'polypeptide(L)'
;MQDYTDTILKYASDNTRTGFLEHADGTGEVGLSAQEIGSRLAVRFTLNQSNDQVDTIRYQVFGCGFTIAACAAAAELAEGLPLTDAHSIDAWAISNRLNGLPQERSYCAKLACDALQAALASAQNHAEPVVASRSVSHEETGARVNPENPLYIHLMGSAGMSDEEEADRRMFAGLLTVASHETGPLHGAVGLDEDSLVALLELYFPGFDLSLLPADTPDGGSHLPDINQDILRILLAHVPCDATGGMNQPAEWLARIIAARTARPGHLWVSMGFLERAQLSAAIRRHLPTLAAANSGGMRWKRYLFKQVCEMNGGVMCKSPNCGDCSDYAFCFSE
;
A
#
# COMPACT_ATOMS: atom_id res chain seq x y z
N MET A 1 5.97 -13.77 -3.01
CA MET A 1 6.22 -14.08 -4.44
C MET A 1 5.16 -15.06 -4.97
N GLN A 2 3.88 -14.89 -4.57
CA GLN A 2 2.78 -15.81 -4.94
C GLN A 2 1.75 -15.18 -5.91
N ASP A 3 1.83 -13.86 -6.19
CA ASP A 3 0.79 -13.14 -6.96
C ASP A 3 1.19 -12.76 -8.39
N TYR A 4 2.47 -12.86 -8.74
CA TYR A 4 2.94 -12.62 -10.10
C TYR A 4 2.95 -13.94 -10.87
N THR A 5 2.01 -14.09 -11.80
CA THR A 5 2.06 -15.18 -12.78
C THR A 5 3.21 -14.96 -13.77
N ASP A 6 3.67 -16.03 -14.43
CA ASP A 6 4.69 -15.93 -15.48
C ASP A 6 4.28 -14.94 -16.58
N THR A 7 2.99 -14.88 -16.89
CA THR A 7 2.43 -13.91 -17.85
C THR A 7 2.63 -12.47 -17.35
N ILE A 8 2.29 -12.18 -16.09
CA ILE A 8 2.45 -10.83 -15.54
C ILE A 8 3.94 -10.45 -15.49
N LEU A 9 4.83 -11.35 -15.09
CA LEU A 9 6.28 -11.11 -15.09
C LEU A 9 6.80 -10.81 -16.49
N LYS A 10 6.34 -11.56 -17.50
CA LYS A 10 6.71 -11.34 -18.90
C LYS A 10 6.34 -9.93 -19.34
N TYR A 11 5.08 -9.52 -19.15
CA TYR A 11 4.63 -8.18 -19.56
C TYR A 11 5.27 -7.06 -18.73
N ALA A 12 5.44 -7.26 -17.42
CA ALA A 12 6.09 -6.27 -16.56
C ALA A 12 7.57 -6.04 -16.92
N SER A 13 8.21 -7.03 -17.52
CA SER A 13 9.61 -6.97 -17.96
C SER A 13 9.75 -6.59 -19.44
N ASP A 14 8.65 -6.52 -20.18
CA ASP A 14 8.62 -6.17 -21.59
C ASP A 14 8.68 -4.65 -21.76
N ASN A 15 9.84 -4.15 -22.18
CA ASN A 15 10.08 -2.73 -22.37
C ASN A 15 9.88 -2.26 -23.82
N THR A 16 9.41 -3.12 -24.74
CA THR A 16 9.34 -2.81 -26.19
C THR A 16 8.47 -1.59 -26.51
N ARG A 17 7.44 -1.33 -25.71
CA ARG A 17 6.50 -0.21 -25.89
C ARG A 17 6.63 0.87 -24.81
N THR A 18 7.69 0.83 -24.01
CA THR A 18 7.96 1.87 -23.01
C THR A 18 8.53 3.12 -23.67
N GLY A 19 8.21 4.29 -23.12
CA GLY A 19 8.75 5.57 -23.56
C GLY A 19 7.67 6.57 -23.96
N PHE A 20 8.06 7.56 -24.73
CA PHE A 20 7.21 8.71 -25.08
C PHE A 20 7.43 9.08 -26.55
N LEU A 21 6.37 9.53 -27.22
CA LEU A 21 6.43 10.09 -28.57
C LEU A 21 6.30 11.62 -28.47
N GLU A 22 7.32 12.36 -28.89
CA GLU A 22 7.35 13.84 -28.77
C GLU A 22 6.29 14.54 -29.63
N HIS A 23 5.92 13.95 -30.75
CA HIS A 23 4.93 14.48 -31.69
C HIS A 23 3.81 13.47 -31.90
N ALA A 24 3.22 13.02 -30.79
CA ALA A 24 2.13 12.05 -30.79
C ALA A 24 0.86 12.64 -31.42
N ASP A 25 0.18 11.86 -32.26
CA ASP A 25 -1.16 12.21 -32.74
C ASP A 25 -2.19 12.17 -31.61
N GLY A 26 -1.98 11.34 -30.59
CA GLY A 26 -2.84 11.28 -29.40
C GLY A 26 -2.03 11.12 -28.12
N THR A 27 -2.41 11.88 -27.08
CA THR A 27 -1.86 11.79 -25.73
C THR A 27 -2.97 11.65 -24.69
N GLY A 28 -2.90 10.57 -23.91
CA GLY A 28 -3.84 10.29 -22.83
C GLY A 28 -3.12 10.16 -21.50
N GLU A 29 -3.59 10.87 -20.49
CA GLU A 29 -2.97 10.91 -19.17
C GLU A 29 -3.98 10.68 -18.05
N VAL A 30 -3.62 9.82 -17.10
CA VAL A 30 -4.36 9.63 -15.85
C VAL A 30 -3.39 9.76 -14.68
N GLY A 31 -3.72 10.60 -13.71
CA GLY A 31 -2.92 10.79 -12.48
C GLY A 31 -1.67 11.67 -12.63
N LEU A 32 -1.49 12.37 -13.76
CA LEU A 32 -0.36 13.28 -14.04
C LEU A 32 -0.67 14.77 -13.82
N SER A 33 -1.83 15.12 -13.26
CA SER A 33 -2.15 16.52 -12.99
C SER A 33 -1.20 17.13 -11.94
N ALA A 34 -0.98 18.45 -11.99
CA ALA A 34 -0.02 19.14 -11.11
C ALA A 34 -0.27 18.94 -9.59
N GLN A 35 -1.49 18.53 -9.21
CA GLN A 35 -1.88 18.24 -7.83
C GLN A 35 -1.65 16.76 -7.45
N GLU A 36 -1.38 15.89 -8.43
CA GLU A 36 -1.32 14.43 -8.30
C GLU A 36 0.07 13.85 -8.61
N ILE A 37 0.90 14.57 -9.37
CA ILE A 37 2.34 14.34 -9.51
C ILE A 37 2.94 14.32 -8.11
N GLY A 38 3.42 13.17 -7.63
CA GLY A 38 3.88 13.11 -6.24
C GLY A 38 3.28 12.00 -5.39
N SER A 39 2.07 11.56 -5.74
CA SER A 39 1.19 10.95 -4.75
C SER A 39 0.35 9.78 -5.25
N ARG A 40 0.30 9.52 -6.57
CA ARG A 40 -0.60 8.53 -7.17
C ARG A 40 0.04 7.69 -8.27
N LEU A 41 -0.61 6.56 -8.57
CA LEU A 41 -0.41 5.79 -9.79
C LEU A 41 -0.71 6.70 -10.99
N ALA A 42 0.24 6.79 -11.92
CA ALA A 42 0.07 7.62 -13.09
C ALA A 42 0.45 6.86 -14.35
N VAL A 43 -0.36 7.03 -15.40
CA VAL A 43 -0.15 6.38 -16.69
C VAL A 43 -0.32 7.43 -17.78
N ARG A 44 0.61 7.43 -18.73
CA ARG A 44 0.54 8.16 -19.98
C ARG A 44 0.60 7.17 -21.12
N PHE A 45 -0.29 7.32 -22.10
CA PHE A 45 -0.15 6.75 -23.43
C PHE A 45 0.08 7.86 -24.45
N THR A 46 0.98 7.62 -25.38
CA THR A 46 1.17 8.43 -26.58
C THR A 46 1.14 7.53 -27.79
N LEU A 47 0.39 7.90 -28.82
CA LEU A 47 0.28 7.10 -30.04
C LEU A 47 0.34 7.96 -31.30
N ASN A 48 0.84 7.36 -32.38
CA ASN A 48 0.71 7.85 -33.75
C ASN A 48 -0.26 6.97 -34.51
N GLN A 49 -0.95 7.57 -35.47
CA GLN A 49 -1.92 6.89 -36.32
C GLN A 49 -1.53 6.99 -37.80
N SER A 50 -1.81 5.94 -38.56
CA SER A 50 -1.66 5.93 -40.01
C SER A 50 -2.82 5.16 -40.62
N ASN A 51 -3.46 5.72 -41.65
CA ASN A 51 -4.63 5.10 -42.31
C ASN A 51 -5.73 4.63 -41.34
N ASP A 52 -6.09 5.46 -40.35
CA ASP A 52 -7.12 5.17 -39.34
C ASP A 52 -6.79 3.96 -38.44
N GLN A 53 -5.50 3.65 -38.29
CA GLN A 53 -4.96 2.55 -37.48
C GLN A 53 -3.92 3.09 -36.50
N VAL A 54 -3.83 2.49 -35.29
CA VAL A 54 -2.74 2.76 -34.35
C VAL A 54 -1.45 2.20 -34.93
N ASP A 55 -0.58 3.06 -35.45
CA ASP A 55 0.69 2.66 -36.05
C ASP A 55 1.73 2.34 -34.97
N THR A 56 1.92 3.30 -34.06
CA THR A 56 2.90 3.20 -32.98
C THR A 56 2.27 3.68 -31.69
N ILE A 57 2.44 2.92 -30.61
CA ILE A 57 1.98 3.31 -29.27
C ILE A 57 3.09 3.14 -28.25
N ARG A 58 3.23 4.13 -27.35
CA ARG A 58 4.18 4.13 -26.24
C ARG A 58 3.49 4.48 -24.95
N TYR A 59 4.00 3.95 -23.85
CA TYR A 59 3.50 4.30 -22.52
C TYR A 59 4.61 4.68 -21.55
N GLN A 60 4.24 5.53 -20.61
CA GLN A 60 5.01 5.83 -19.40
C GLN A 60 4.12 5.54 -18.20
N VAL A 61 4.68 4.91 -17.18
CA VAL A 61 3.94 4.49 -16.00
C VAL A 61 4.74 4.81 -14.74
N PHE A 62 4.06 5.40 -13.78
CA PHE A 62 4.52 5.59 -12.41
C PHE A 62 3.63 4.72 -11.53
N GLY A 63 3.98 3.44 -11.38
CA GLY A 63 3.16 2.45 -10.66
C GLY A 63 3.86 1.12 -10.40
N CYS A 64 3.12 0.14 -9.88
CA CYS A 64 3.67 -1.19 -9.56
C CYS A 64 3.78 -2.09 -10.79
N GLY A 65 4.44 -3.26 -10.66
CA GLY A 65 4.64 -4.20 -11.77
C GLY A 65 3.34 -4.68 -12.43
N PHE A 66 2.23 -4.78 -11.69
CA PHE A 66 0.90 -5.06 -12.26
C PHE A 66 0.40 -3.94 -13.17
N THR A 67 0.67 -2.67 -12.82
CA THR A 67 0.33 -1.51 -13.66
C THR A 67 1.20 -1.48 -14.92
N ILE A 68 2.50 -1.80 -14.79
CA ILE A 68 3.40 -1.92 -15.95
C ILE A 68 2.89 -3.01 -16.89
N ALA A 69 2.58 -4.20 -16.36
CA ALA A 69 2.07 -5.32 -17.14
C ALA A 69 0.74 -4.97 -17.84
N ALA A 70 -0.18 -4.29 -17.14
CA ALA A 70 -1.44 -3.84 -17.72
C ALA A 70 -1.24 -2.82 -18.85
N CYS A 71 -0.31 -1.89 -18.71
CA CYS A 71 0.00 -0.92 -19.77
C CYS A 71 0.66 -1.59 -20.97
N ALA A 72 1.59 -2.53 -20.74
CA ALA A 72 2.22 -3.31 -21.79
C ALA A 72 1.19 -4.13 -22.58
N ALA A 73 0.28 -4.81 -21.87
CA ALA A 73 -0.81 -5.57 -22.48
C ALA A 73 -1.78 -4.66 -23.26
N ALA A 74 -2.16 -3.50 -22.72
CA ALA A 74 -3.02 -2.54 -23.40
C ALA A 74 -2.36 -1.99 -24.67
N ALA A 75 -1.06 -1.65 -24.61
CA ALA A 75 -0.29 -1.20 -25.76
C ALA A 75 -0.21 -2.29 -26.85
N GLU A 76 0.07 -3.54 -26.46
CA GLU A 76 0.11 -4.68 -27.38
C GLU A 76 -1.23 -4.96 -28.04
N LEU A 77 -2.33 -4.86 -27.28
CA LEU A 77 -3.68 -5.05 -27.81
C LEU A 77 -4.05 -3.96 -28.81
N ALA A 78 -3.61 -2.72 -28.60
CA ALA A 78 -3.98 -1.57 -29.43
C ALA A 78 -3.13 -1.42 -30.69
N GLU A 79 -1.84 -1.76 -30.63
CA GLU A 79 -0.90 -1.58 -31.74
C GLU A 79 -1.33 -2.38 -32.97
N GLY A 80 -1.48 -1.70 -34.11
CA GLY A 80 -1.96 -2.30 -35.35
C GLY A 80 -3.48 -2.53 -35.41
N LEU A 81 -4.28 -2.02 -34.48
CA LEU A 81 -5.74 -2.04 -34.62
C LEU A 81 -6.27 -0.76 -35.29
N PRO A 82 -7.36 -0.85 -36.08
CA PRO A 82 -8.15 0.32 -36.44
C PRO A 82 -8.55 1.10 -35.19
N LEU A 83 -8.59 2.44 -35.26
CA LEU A 83 -8.94 3.27 -34.09
C LEU A 83 -10.29 2.90 -33.49
N THR A 84 -11.27 2.55 -34.33
CA THR A 84 -12.59 2.07 -33.91
C THR A 84 -12.53 0.81 -33.05
N ASP A 85 -11.64 -0.11 -33.40
CA ASP A 85 -11.48 -1.39 -32.71
C ASP A 85 -10.66 -1.22 -31.44
N ALA A 86 -9.63 -0.35 -31.49
CA ALA A 86 -8.85 0.03 -30.32
C ALA A 86 -9.73 0.65 -29.22
N HIS A 87 -10.76 1.43 -29.58
CA HIS A 87 -11.75 1.95 -28.64
C HIS A 87 -12.57 0.87 -27.92
N SER A 88 -12.67 -0.33 -28.49
CA SER A 88 -13.38 -1.45 -27.87
C SER A 88 -12.55 -2.17 -26.79
N ILE A 89 -11.27 -1.83 -26.62
CA ILE A 89 -10.42 -2.38 -25.58
C ILE A 89 -10.88 -1.86 -24.21
N ASP A 90 -11.33 -2.78 -23.37
CA ASP A 90 -11.74 -2.51 -21.99
C ASP A 90 -10.78 -3.14 -20.96
N ALA A 91 -11.05 -2.86 -19.68
CA ALA A 91 -10.24 -3.41 -18.57
C ALA A 91 -10.30 -4.93 -18.50
N TRP A 92 -11.40 -5.55 -18.96
CA TRP A 92 -11.55 -6.99 -18.97
C TRP A 92 -10.64 -7.63 -20.03
N ALA A 93 -10.58 -7.07 -21.24
CA ALA A 93 -9.70 -7.51 -22.31
C ALA A 93 -8.23 -7.44 -21.89
N ILE A 94 -7.81 -6.35 -21.23
CA ILE A 94 -6.46 -6.18 -20.68
C ILE A 94 -6.17 -7.23 -19.61
N SER A 95 -7.08 -7.42 -18.64
CA SER A 95 -6.91 -8.43 -17.58
C SER A 95 -6.84 -9.84 -18.17
N ASN A 96 -7.71 -10.16 -19.14
CA ASN A 96 -7.73 -11.46 -19.81
C ASN A 96 -6.42 -11.70 -20.59
N ARG A 97 -5.83 -10.65 -21.19
CA ARG A 97 -4.52 -10.75 -21.86
C ARG A 97 -3.38 -11.09 -20.90
N LEU A 98 -3.53 -10.74 -19.62
CA LEU A 98 -2.59 -11.07 -18.54
C LEU A 98 -2.86 -12.44 -17.88
N ASN A 99 -3.83 -13.22 -18.37
CA ASN A 99 -4.39 -14.41 -17.71
C ASN A 99 -5.00 -14.09 -16.33
N GLY A 100 -5.59 -12.91 -16.21
CA GLY A 100 -6.16 -12.40 -14.97
C GLY A 100 -5.16 -11.60 -14.13
N LEU A 101 -5.71 -10.70 -13.33
CA LEU A 101 -5.00 -9.99 -12.27
C LEU A 101 -5.57 -10.44 -10.92
N PRO A 102 -4.75 -10.45 -9.85
CA PRO A 102 -5.27 -10.60 -8.49
C PRO A 102 -6.41 -9.61 -8.22
N GLN A 103 -7.42 -10.00 -7.46
CA GLN A 103 -8.63 -9.20 -7.22
C GLN A 103 -8.29 -7.79 -6.71
N GLU A 104 -7.35 -7.72 -5.77
CA GLU A 104 -6.78 -6.49 -5.19
C GLU A 104 -6.13 -5.60 -6.26
N ARG A 105 -5.62 -6.17 -7.36
CA ARG A 105 -4.92 -5.43 -8.43
C ARG A 105 -5.76 -5.18 -9.67
N SER A 106 -7.06 -5.50 -9.64
CA SER A 106 -7.97 -5.33 -10.78
C SER A 106 -8.03 -3.89 -11.32
N TYR A 107 -7.80 -2.88 -10.47
CA TYR A 107 -7.76 -1.47 -10.89
C TYR A 107 -6.61 -1.15 -11.86
N CYS A 108 -5.54 -1.96 -11.90
CA CYS A 108 -4.40 -1.71 -12.80
C CYS A 108 -4.82 -1.77 -14.27
N ALA A 109 -5.66 -2.75 -14.62
CA ALA A 109 -6.22 -2.86 -15.96
C ALA A 109 -7.16 -1.69 -16.27
N LYS A 110 -7.94 -1.24 -15.28
CA LYS A 110 -8.83 -0.10 -15.47
C LYS A 110 -8.07 1.21 -15.68
N LEU A 111 -7.00 1.44 -14.93
CA LEU A 111 -6.14 2.61 -15.07
C LEU A 111 -5.47 2.66 -16.46
N ALA A 112 -4.92 1.53 -16.91
CA ALA A 112 -4.33 1.41 -18.24
C ALA A 112 -5.37 1.64 -19.35
N CYS A 113 -6.57 1.04 -19.19
CA CYS A 113 -7.70 1.24 -20.10
C CYS A 113 -8.08 2.72 -20.21
N ASP A 114 -8.26 3.42 -19.09
CA ASP A 114 -8.71 4.80 -19.10
C ASP A 114 -7.68 5.73 -19.78
N ALA A 115 -6.38 5.50 -19.52
CA ALA A 115 -5.31 6.26 -20.16
C ALA A 115 -5.20 5.96 -21.67
N LEU A 116 -5.39 4.70 -22.09
CA LEU A 116 -5.44 4.32 -23.50
C LEU A 116 -6.63 4.99 -24.21
N GLN A 117 -7.82 4.93 -23.62
CA GLN A 117 -9.03 5.56 -24.18
C GLN A 117 -8.88 7.08 -24.29
N ALA A 118 -8.24 7.72 -23.30
CA ALA A 118 -7.90 9.14 -23.37
C ALA A 118 -6.94 9.45 -24.54
N ALA A 119 -5.95 8.60 -24.81
CA ALA A 119 -5.01 8.79 -25.92
C ALA A 119 -5.70 8.61 -27.29
N LEU A 120 -6.59 7.61 -27.41
CA LEU A 120 -7.38 7.40 -28.62
C LEU A 120 -8.35 8.58 -28.87
N ALA A 121 -9.01 9.08 -27.83
CA ALA A 121 -9.87 10.26 -27.93
C ALA A 121 -9.08 11.52 -28.30
N SER A 122 -7.85 11.68 -27.78
CA SER A 122 -6.93 12.76 -28.15
C SER A 122 -6.56 12.69 -29.64
N ALA A 123 -6.31 11.50 -30.17
CA ALA A 123 -6.00 11.29 -31.59
C ALA A 123 -7.14 11.68 -32.55
N GLN A 124 -8.38 11.56 -32.10
CA GLN A 124 -9.56 12.01 -32.85
C GLN A 124 -9.80 13.53 -32.74
N ASN A 125 -9.31 14.17 -31.68
CA ASN A 125 -9.56 15.59 -31.35
C ASN A 125 -8.31 16.48 -31.55
N HIS A 126 -7.63 16.34 -32.69
CA HIS A 126 -6.49 17.20 -33.07
C HIS A 126 -5.30 17.21 -32.08
N ALA A 127 -5.01 16.08 -31.43
CA ALA A 127 -3.86 15.89 -30.54
C ALA A 127 -3.85 16.74 -29.25
N GLU A 128 -4.99 17.31 -28.83
CA GLU A 128 -5.06 17.93 -27.51
C GLU A 128 -4.93 16.85 -26.41
N PRO A 129 -4.00 16.98 -25.46
CA PRO A 129 -3.84 16.00 -24.39
C PRO A 129 -5.12 15.87 -23.55
N VAL A 130 -5.63 14.64 -23.43
CA VAL A 130 -6.78 14.36 -22.57
C VAL A 130 -6.26 13.92 -21.20
N VAL A 131 -6.37 14.81 -20.23
CA VAL A 131 -6.05 14.54 -18.83
C VAL A 131 -7.32 14.17 -18.08
N ALA A 132 -7.47 12.90 -17.74
CA ALA A 132 -8.58 12.45 -16.89
C ALA A 132 -8.15 12.47 -15.43
N SER A 133 -8.80 13.31 -14.63
CA SER A 133 -8.71 13.25 -13.17
C SER A 133 -9.61 12.11 -12.68
N ARG A 134 -9.03 10.95 -12.35
CA ARG A 134 -9.73 9.96 -11.53
C ARG A 134 -9.37 10.19 -10.07
N SER A 135 -10.38 10.53 -9.27
CA SER A 135 -10.44 9.97 -7.92
C SER A 135 -10.53 8.46 -8.09
N VAL A 136 -9.39 7.76 -8.05
CA VAL A 136 -9.42 6.33 -7.79
C VAL A 136 -10.17 6.20 -6.47
N SER A 137 -11.37 5.59 -6.50
CA SER A 137 -12.13 5.32 -5.29
C SER A 137 -11.21 4.57 -4.34
N HIS A 138 -11.14 5.12 -3.14
CA HIS A 138 -10.11 4.99 -2.13
C HIS A 138 -10.09 3.62 -1.43
N GLU A 139 -10.37 2.51 -2.12
CA GLU A 139 -10.54 1.21 -1.45
C GLU A 139 -9.22 0.58 -0.95
N GLU A 140 -8.05 1.06 -1.42
CA GLU A 140 -6.75 0.54 -0.93
C GLU A 140 -5.84 1.56 -0.22
N THR A 141 -6.27 2.82 -0.13
CA THR A 141 -5.54 3.91 0.55
C THR A 141 -6.35 4.61 1.63
N GLY A 142 -7.60 4.19 1.86
CA GLY A 142 -8.41 4.62 2.99
C GLY A 142 -8.09 3.85 4.27
N ALA A 143 -8.59 4.35 5.40
CA ALA A 143 -8.60 3.62 6.65
C ALA A 143 -9.21 2.22 6.47
N ARG A 144 -8.53 1.15 6.90
CA ARG A 144 -9.13 -0.20 6.94
C ARG A 144 -10.15 -0.37 8.07
N VAL A 145 -10.31 0.65 8.90
CA VAL A 145 -11.25 0.68 10.02
C VAL A 145 -12.43 1.54 9.61
N ASN A 146 -13.59 0.91 9.49
CA ASN A 146 -14.87 1.60 9.42
C ASN A 146 -15.32 1.90 10.86
N PRO A 147 -15.60 3.16 11.25
CA PRO A 147 -16.17 3.48 12.56
C PRO A 147 -17.47 2.73 12.87
N GLU A 148 -18.16 2.23 11.84
CA GLU A 148 -19.36 1.39 11.96
C GLU A 148 -19.05 -0.11 12.13
N ASN A 149 -17.78 -0.52 12.16
CA ASN A 149 -17.41 -1.91 12.36
C ASN A 149 -17.88 -2.39 13.74
N PRO A 150 -18.62 -3.52 13.82
CA PRO A 150 -19.16 -4.01 15.09
C PRO A 150 -18.07 -4.22 16.15
N LEU A 151 -16.95 -4.85 15.80
CA LEU A 151 -15.86 -5.11 16.76
C LEU A 151 -15.26 -3.79 17.26
N TYR A 152 -15.03 -2.83 16.37
CA TYR A 152 -14.52 -1.50 16.74
C TYR A 152 -15.48 -0.78 17.71
N ILE A 153 -16.79 -0.82 17.44
CA ILE A 153 -17.81 -0.23 18.31
C ILE A 153 -17.79 -0.88 19.70
N HIS A 154 -17.71 -2.21 19.77
CA HIS A 154 -17.70 -2.93 21.05
C HIS A 154 -16.43 -2.64 21.86
N LEU A 155 -15.26 -2.59 21.20
CA LEU A 155 -14.00 -2.18 21.82
C LEU A 155 -14.09 -0.75 22.36
N MET A 156 -14.60 0.19 21.57
CA MET A 156 -14.76 1.58 22.01
C MET A 156 -15.91 1.80 23.02
N GLY A 157 -16.81 0.82 23.16
CA GLY A 157 -17.91 0.86 24.13
C GLY A 157 -17.56 0.37 25.54
N SER A 158 -16.37 -0.21 25.76
CA SER A 158 -15.90 -0.61 27.09
C SER A 158 -15.59 0.59 28.00
N ALA A 159 -15.36 0.38 29.30
CA ALA A 159 -15.29 1.47 30.27
C ALA A 159 -14.21 2.52 29.91
N GLY A 160 -14.54 3.81 30.06
CA GLY A 160 -13.70 4.94 29.64
C GLY A 160 -12.38 5.08 30.42
N MET A 161 -11.38 5.68 29.76
CA MET A 161 -10.09 6.08 30.34
C MET A 161 -9.87 7.60 30.16
N SER A 162 -8.71 8.14 30.55
CA SER A 162 -8.37 9.56 30.34
C SER A 162 -8.19 9.92 28.86
N ASP A 163 -8.17 11.22 28.53
CA ASP A 163 -8.05 11.72 27.15
C ASP A 163 -6.76 11.26 26.43
N GLU A 164 -5.63 11.15 27.14
CA GLU A 164 -4.38 10.66 26.55
C GLU A 164 -4.44 9.16 26.22
N GLU A 165 -5.08 8.38 27.09
CA GLU A 165 -5.30 6.95 26.92
C GLU A 165 -6.38 6.68 25.87
N GLU A 166 -7.31 7.61 25.64
CA GLU A 166 -8.34 7.48 24.62
C GLU A 166 -7.75 7.45 23.20
N ALA A 167 -6.67 8.21 22.96
CA ALA A 167 -5.96 8.17 21.69
C ALA A 167 -5.31 6.80 21.42
N ASP A 168 -4.73 6.19 22.45
CA ASP A 168 -4.14 4.85 22.39
C ASP A 168 -5.19 3.77 22.28
N ARG A 169 -6.29 3.93 22.99
CA ARG A 169 -7.45 3.05 22.91
C ARG A 169 -8.02 3.01 21.49
N ARG A 170 -8.18 4.16 20.83
CA ARG A 170 -8.60 4.21 19.41
C ARG A 170 -7.58 3.54 18.49
N MET A 171 -6.29 3.75 18.73
CA MET A 171 -5.21 3.10 17.97
C MET A 171 -5.31 1.57 18.08
N PHE A 172 -5.35 1.04 19.31
CA PHE A 172 -5.42 -0.40 19.52
C PHE A 172 -6.75 -1.00 19.05
N ALA A 173 -7.86 -0.28 19.16
CA ALA A 173 -9.16 -0.73 18.66
C ALA A 173 -9.12 -0.87 17.14
N GLY A 174 -8.53 0.11 16.46
CA GLY A 174 -8.32 0.07 15.02
C GLY A 174 -7.41 -1.08 14.60
N LEU A 175 -6.29 -1.26 15.29
CA LEU A 175 -5.36 -2.37 15.06
C LEU A 175 -6.04 -3.73 15.19
N LEU A 176 -6.74 -3.97 16.30
CA LEU A 176 -7.42 -5.24 16.58
C LEU A 176 -8.53 -5.51 15.56
N THR A 177 -9.25 -4.47 15.15
CA THR A 177 -10.27 -4.57 14.10
C THR A 177 -9.67 -4.96 12.75
N VAL A 178 -8.51 -4.39 12.37
CA VAL A 178 -7.85 -4.80 11.11
C VAL A 178 -7.30 -6.22 11.23
N ALA A 179 -6.65 -6.55 12.33
CA ALA A 179 -6.02 -7.84 12.55
C ALA A 179 -7.04 -8.99 12.67
N SER A 180 -8.27 -8.72 13.14
CA SER A 180 -9.33 -9.73 13.25
C SER A 180 -9.83 -10.28 11.91
N HIS A 181 -9.52 -9.59 10.80
CA HIS A 181 -9.86 -10.02 9.45
C HIS A 181 -8.70 -10.76 8.76
N GLU A 182 -7.57 -10.95 9.47
CA GLU A 182 -6.40 -11.65 8.95
C GLU A 182 -6.45 -13.13 9.30
N THR A 183 -5.71 -13.94 8.53
CA THR A 183 -5.57 -15.36 8.80
C THR A 183 -4.55 -15.60 9.91
N GLY A 184 -4.84 -16.58 10.77
CA GLY A 184 -4.01 -16.96 11.92
C GLY A 184 -4.49 -16.38 13.25
N PRO A 185 -3.79 -16.70 14.35
CA PRO A 185 -4.18 -16.25 15.68
C PRO A 185 -3.95 -14.75 15.85
N LEU A 186 -4.85 -14.08 16.57
CA LEU A 186 -4.87 -12.62 16.68
C LEU A 186 -3.58 -12.07 17.29
N HIS A 187 -3.08 -12.70 18.36
CA HIS A 187 -1.84 -12.31 19.04
C HIS A 187 -0.66 -12.31 18.04
N GLY A 188 -0.56 -13.34 17.20
CA GLY A 188 0.45 -13.43 16.14
C GLY A 188 0.26 -12.37 15.06
N ALA A 189 -0.97 -12.09 14.64
CA ALA A 189 -1.28 -11.08 13.62
C ALA A 189 -0.88 -9.64 14.04
N VAL A 190 -0.92 -9.35 15.35
CA VAL A 190 -0.45 -8.08 15.92
C VAL A 190 1.01 -8.13 16.40
N GLY A 191 1.67 -9.28 16.38
CA GLY A 191 3.09 -9.42 16.78
C GLY A 191 3.32 -9.48 18.29
N LEU A 192 2.32 -9.90 19.05
CA LEU A 192 2.39 -10.07 20.50
C LEU A 192 2.31 -11.56 20.88
N ASP A 193 2.86 -11.90 22.05
CA ASP A 193 2.49 -13.14 22.74
C ASP A 193 1.09 -13.02 23.36
N GLU A 194 0.53 -14.16 23.76
CA GLU A 194 -0.83 -14.26 24.29
C GLU A 194 -1.01 -13.43 25.56
N ASP A 195 -0.05 -13.52 26.49
CA ASP A 195 -0.06 -12.76 27.76
C ASP A 195 -0.04 -11.25 27.52
N SER A 196 0.78 -10.78 26.57
CA SER A 196 0.86 -9.37 26.19
C SER A 196 -0.42 -8.87 25.54
N LEU A 197 -1.09 -9.68 24.72
CA LEU A 197 -2.37 -9.32 24.13
C LEU A 197 -3.45 -9.20 25.22
N VAL A 198 -3.50 -10.16 26.15
CA VAL A 198 -4.44 -10.12 27.28
C VAL A 198 -4.20 -8.88 28.14
N ALA A 199 -2.95 -8.60 28.51
CA ALA A 199 -2.61 -7.42 29.30
C ALA A 199 -2.97 -6.10 28.59
N LEU A 200 -2.80 -6.03 27.26
CA LEU A 200 -3.23 -4.89 26.46
C LEU A 200 -4.75 -4.71 26.48
N LEU A 201 -5.50 -5.81 26.33
CA LEU A 201 -6.97 -5.81 26.38
C LEU A 201 -7.49 -5.40 27.75
N GLU A 202 -6.89 -5.91 28.84
CA GLU A 202 -7.25 -5.52 30.20
C GLU A 202 -6.98 -4.04 30.47
N LEU A 203 -5.86 -3.51 29.95
CA LEU A 203 -5.48 -2.12 30.17
C LEU A 203 -6.37 -1.14 29.39
N TYR A 204 -6.55 -1.37 28.09
CA TYR A 204 -7.22 -0.40 27.20
C TYR A 204 -8.69 -0.69 26.93
N PHE A 205 -9.16 -1.91 27.20
CA PHE A 205 -10.53 -2.34 26.94
C PHE A 205 -11.14 -3.09 28.15
N PRO A 206 -11.10 -2.50 29.36
CA PRO A 206 -11.58 -3.17 30.56
C PRO A 206 -13.06 -3.56 30.45
N GLY A 207 -13.36 -4.84 30.70
CA GLY A 207 -14.72 -5.39 30.62
C GLY A 207 -15.19 -5.72 29.19
N PHE A 208 -14.31 -5.69 28.20
CA PHE A 208 -14.61 -6.17 26.85
C PHE A 208 -14.84 -7.69 26.84
N ASP A 209 -15.87 -8.13 26.11
CA ASP A 209 -16.19 -9.55 25.95
C ASP A 209 -15.26 -10.21 24.92
N LEU A 210 -14.29 -10.99 25.41
CA LEU A 210 -13.31 -11.69 24.59
C LEU A 210 -13.94 -12.68 23.60
N SER A 211 -15.18 -13.14 23.83
CA SER A 211 -15.87 -14.03 22.89
C SER A 211 -16.23 -13.36 21.56
N LEU A 212 -16.16 -12.02 21.49
CA LEU A 212 -16.37 -11.25 20.27
C LEU A 212 -15.13 -11.24 19.35
N LEU A 213 -13.97 -11.70 19.83
CA LEU A 213 -12.79 -11.88 19.00
C LEU A 213 -12.94 -13.15 18.14
N PRO A 214 -12.37 -13.15 16.92
CA PRO A 214 -12.39 -14.34 16.08
C PRO A 214 -11.70 -15.50 16.83
N ALA A 215 -12.35 -16.67 16.82
CA ALA A 215 -11.77 -17.87 17.40
C ALA A 215 -10.51 -18.28 16.62
N ASP A 216 -9.50 -18.75 17.34
CA ASP A 216 -8.31 -19.32 16.72
C ASP A 216 -8.72 -20.49 15.82
N THR A 217 -8.45 -20.36 14.53
CA THR A 217 -8.66 -21.46 13.58
C THR A 217 -7.46 -22.40 13.70
N PRO A 218 -7.64 -23.66 14.14
CA PRO A 218 -6.51 -24.57 14.39
C PRO A 218 -5.78 -25.00 13.11
N ASP A 219 -6.35 -24.72 11.94
CA ASP A 219 -5.88 -25.28 10.69
C ASP A 219 -6.23 -24.36 9.51
N GLY A 220 -5.19 -23.91 8.84
CA GLY A 220 -5.25 -23.01 7.70
C GLY A 220 -3.84 -22.49 7.47
N GLY A 221 -3.03 -23.28 6.77
CA GLY A 221 -1.59 -23.10 6.53
C GLY A 221 -1.16 -21.81 5.80
N SER A 222 -1.58 -20.66 6.31
CA SER A 222 -1.10 -19.31 6.02
C SER A 222 -0.07 -18.95 7.09
N HIS A 223 1.21 -19.01 6.73
CA HIS A 223 2.29 -18.59 7.61
C HIS A 223 2.20 -17.07 7.81
N LEU A 224 2.05 -16.61 9.06
CA LEU A 224 2.17 -15.18 9.36
C LEU A 224 3.53 -14.68 8.82
N PRO A 225 3.58 -13.50 8.18
CA PRO A 225 4.83 -12.99 7.64
C PRO A 225 5.91 -12.90 8.73
N ASP A 226 7.13 -13.34 8.39
CA ASP A 226 8.24 -13.28 9.31
C ASP A 226 8.52 -11.84 9.76
N ILE A 227 8.60 -11.65 11.08
CA ILE A 227 8.98 -10.36 11.65
C ILE A 227 10.47 -10.14 11.39
N ASN A 228 10.80 -9.02 10.74
CA ASN A 228 12.19 -8.62 10.55
C ASN A 228 12.82 -8.27 11.91
N GLN A 229 13.74 -9.13 12.36
CA GLN A 229 14.37 -9.01 13.69
C GLN A 229 15.25 -7.76 13.82
N ASP A 230 15.81 -7.23 12.72
CA ASP A 230 16.58 -5.99 12.76
C ASP A 230 15.67 -4.79 13.00
N ILE A 231 14.50 -4.74 12.35
CA ILE A 231 13.50 -3.70 12.59
C ILE A 231 13.01 -3.77 14.04
N LEU A 232 12.70 -4.96 14.54
CA LEU A 232 12.27 -5.14 15.92
C LEU A 232 13.36 -4.63 16.89
N ARG A 233 14.62 -4.99 16.67
CA ARG A 233 15.76 -4.55 17.46
C ARG A 233 15.93 -3.02 17.44
N ILE A 234 15.78 -2.38 16.29
CA ILE A 234 15.81 -0.91 16.18
C ILE A 234 14.69 -0.29 17.01
N LEU A 235 13.46 -0.79 16.88
CA LEU A 235 12.30 -0.25 17.59
C LEU A 235 12.44 -0.41 19.11
N LEU A 236 12.86 -1.59 19.57
CA LEU A 236 13.08 -1.87 20.99
C LEU A 236 14.19 -0.99 21.60
N ALA A 237 15.23 -0.64 20.82
CA ALA A 237 16.27 0.28 21.28
C ALA A 237 15.76 1.72 21.54
N HIS A 238 14.58 2.07 21.03
CA HIS A 238 13.93 3.36 21.23
C HIS A 238 12.82 3.34 22.29
N VAL A 239 12.55 2.19 22.92
CA VAL A 239 11.56 2.08 24.00
C VAL A 239 12.10 2.81 25.25
N PRO A 240 11.38 3.80 25.79
CA PRO A 240 11.79 4.46 27.04
C PRO A 240 11.79 3.47 28.20
N CYS A 241 12.81 3.55 29.06
CA CYS A 241 12.83 2.85 30.33
C CYS A 241 12.35 3.77 31.46
N ASP A 242 11.66 3.22 32.45
CA ASP A 242 11.33 3.90 33.69
C ASP A 242 12.56 4.10 34.58
N ALA A 243 12.38 4.79 35.71
CA ALA A 243 13.46 5.08 36.66
C ALA A 243 14.07 3.82 37.30
N THR A 244 13.40 2.66 37.21
CA THR A 244 13.86 1.36 37.71
C THR A 244 14.53 0.52 36.62
N GLY A 245 14.59 1.02 35.38
CA GLY A 245 15.13 0.30 34.22
C GLY A 245 14.13 -0.64 33.55
N GLY A 246 12.87 -0.67 34.00
CA GLY A 246 11.78 -1.40 33.35
C GLY A 246 11.36 -0.72 32.05
N MET A 247 11.11 -1.49 30.99
CA MET A 247 10.61 -0.93 29.73
C MET A 247 9.19 -0.38 29.91
N ASN A 248 8.90 0.77 29.29
CA ASN A 248 7.54 1.27 29.23
C ASN A 248 6.68 0.28 28.40
N GLN A 249 5.75 -0.40 29.07
CA GLN A 249 5.00 -1.51 28.50
C GLN A 249 4.19 -1.12 27.25
N PRO A 250 3.40 -0.01 27.24
CA PRO A 250 2.72 0.43 26.01
C PRO A 250 3.66 0.72 24.84
N ALA A 251 4.83 1.33 25.11
CA ALA A 251 5.83 1.59 24.08
C ALA A 251 6.47 0.30 23.55
N GLU A 252 6.70 -0.69 24.40
CA GLU A 252 7.17 -2.01 23.98
C GLU A 252 6.15 -2.72 23.09
N TRP A 253 4.87 -2.74 23.49
CA TRP A 253 3.80 -3.30 22.68
C TRP A 253 3.75 -2.61 21.31
N LEU A 254 3.78 -1.27 21.28
CA LEU A 254 3.79 -0.53 20.02
C LEU A 254 5.01 -0.88 19.15
N ALA A 255 6.20 -1.03 19.73
CA ALA A 255 7.41 -1.43 19.00
C ALA A 255 7.26 -2.81 18.33
N ARG A 256 6.77 -3.81 19.08
CA ARG A 256 6.51 -5.16 18.57
C ARG A 256 5.44 -5.17 17.48
N ILE A 257 4.35 -4.45 17.73
CA ILE A 257 3.27 -4.27 16.75
C ILE A 257 3.80 -3.64 15.48
N ILE A 258 4.51 -2.51 15.54
CA ILE A 258 5.07 -1.85 14.36
C ILE A 258 5.97 -2.82 13.58
N ALA A 259 6.81 -3.62 14.25
CA ALA A 259 7.66 -4.61 13.60
C ALA A 259 6.84 -5.64 12.81
N ALA A 260 5.80 -6.23 13.42
CA ALA A 260 4.92 -7.19 12.76
C ALA A 260 4.11 -6.55 11.61
N ARG A 261 3.53 -5.36 11.84
CA ARG A 261 2.75 -4.65 10.82
C ARG A 261 3.62 -4.15 9.66
N THR A 262 4.92 -3.95 9.87
CA THR A 262 5.86 -3.58 8.81
C THR A 262 6.08 -4.70 7.79
N ALA A 263 5.94 -5.97 8.21
CA ALA A 263 6.01 -7.13 7.32
C ALA A 263 4.80 -7.23 6.38
N ARG A 264 3.67 -6.59 6.70
CA ARG A 264 2.47 -6.57 5.85
C ARG A 264 2.68 -5.72 4.59
N PRO A 265 2.06 -6.06 3.45
CA PRO A 265 2.10 -5.21 2.26
C PRO A 265 1.38 -3.86 2.49
N GLY A 266 1.70 -2.86 1.68
CA GLY A 266 1.07 -1.54 1.75
C GLY A 266 1.64 -0.61 2.85
N HIS A 267 0.86 0.41 3.17
CA HIS A 267 1.22 1.46 4.11
C HIS A 267 1.09 1.00 5.56
N LEU A 268 2.14 1.24 6.36
CA LEU A 268 2.16 0.89 7.78
C LEU A 268 0.97 1.49 8.56
N TRP A 269 0.58 2.74 8.30
CA TRP A 269 -0.54 3.35 9.03
C TRP A 269 -1.88 2.66 8.75
N VAL A 270 -2.07 2.15 7.53
CA VAL A 270 -3.24 1.35 7.14
C VAL A 270 -3.19 -0.01 7.82
N SER A 271 -2.04 -0.67 7.83
CA SER A 271 -1.84 -1.94 8.53
C SER A 271 -2.06 -1.80 10.04
N MET A 272 -1.77 -0.64 10.61
CA MET A 272 -2.01 -0.33 12.03
C MET A 272 -3.48 0.01 12.34
N GLY A 273 -4.36 0.08 11.33
CA GLY A 273 -5.76 0.44 11.52
C GLY A 273 -6.02 1.92 11.81
N PHE A 274 -5.10 2.81 11.44
CA PHE A 274 -5.34 4.25 11.57
C PHE A 274 -6.27 4.78 10.49
N LEU A 275 -7.01 5.84 10.83
CA LEU A 275 -7.81 6.60 9.88
C LEU A 275 -6.96 7.51 9.00
N GLU A 276 -5.89 8.06 9.60
CA GLU A 276 -5.01 9.02 8.96
C GLU A 276 -3.54 8.73 9.27
N ARG A 277 -2.66 9.03 8.30
CA ARG A 277 -1.20 8.92 8.45
C ARG A 277 -0.66 9.69 9.67
N ALA A 278 -1.26 10.83 10.00
CA ALA A 278 -0.82 11.68 11.11
C ALA A 278 -0.91 10.94 12.45
N GLN A 279 -1.87 10.03 12.61
CA GLN A 279 -2.11 9.30 13.85
C GLN A 279 -0.97 8.33 14.18
N LEU A 280 -0.42 7.62 13.17
CA LEU A 280 0.78 6.78 13.36
C LEU A 280 1.98 7.62 13.83
N SER A 281 2.17 8.81 13.24
CA SER A 281 3.29 9.68 13.61
C SER A 281 3.10 10.27 15.02
N ALA A 282 1.86 10.57 15.41
CA ALA A 282 1.53 10.99 16.76
C ALA A 282 1.79 9.86 17.78
N ALA A 283 1.38 8.62 17.47
CA ALA A 283 1.63 7.46 18.33
C ALA A 283 3.12 7.20 18.52
N ILE A 284 3.91 7.21 17.44
CA ILE A 284 5.37 7.06 17.51
C ILE A 284 6.01 8.22 18.30
N ARG A 285 5.55 9.46 18.11
CA ARG A 285 6.07 10.60 18.89
C ARG A 285 5.80 10.48 20.38
N ARG A 286 4.66 9.91 20.76
CA ARG A 286 4.26 9.73 22.16
C ARG A 286 5.04 8.60 22.83
N HIS A 287 5.10 7.44 22.18
CA HIS A 287 5.61 6.20 22.78
C HIS A 287 7.09 5.93 22.46
N LEU A 288 7.58 6.39 21.31
CA LEU A 288 8.96 6.20 20.86
C LEU A 288 9.60 7.56 20.49
N PRO A 289 9.69 8.52 21.44
CA PRO A 289 10.06 9.90 21.16
C PRO A 289 11.46 10.06 20.54
N THR A 290 12.40 9.18 20.92
CA THR A 290 13.77 9.21 20.37
C THR A 290 13.80 8.71 18.92
N LEU A 291 12.97 7.72 18.57
CA LEU A 291 12.77 7.30 17.17
C LEU A 291 12.12 8.43 16.36
N ALA A 292 11.15 9.12 16.97
CA ALA A 292 10.48 10.27 16.36
C ALA A 292 11.46 11.41 16.02
N ALA A 293 12.34 11.74 16.97
CA ALA A 293 13.38 12.74 16.79
C ALA A 293 14.42 12.34 15.73
N ALA A 294 14.79 11.06 15.67
CA ALA A 294 15.75 10.55 14.70
C ALA A 294 15.21 10.59 13.25
N ASN A 295 13.89 10.50 13.05
CA ASN A 295 13.23 10.73 11.75
C ASN A 295 12.83 12.21 11.55
N SER A 296 13.73 13.14 11.81
CA SER A 296 13.48 14.59 11.71
C SER A 296 13.11 15.07 10.30
N GLY A 297 13.56 14.36 9.26
CA GLY A 297 13.22 14.63 7.87
C GLY A 297 11.80 14.20 7.45
N GLY A 298 11.00 13.65 8.38
CA GLY A 298 9.60 13.28 8.11
C GLY A 298 9.44 12.13 7.11
N MET A 299 10.45 11.26 6.99
CA MET A 299 10.38 10.10 6.09
C MET A 299 9.21 9.20 6.47
N ARG A 300 8.66 8.50 5.48
CA ARG A 300 7.60 7.50 5.74
C ARG A 300 8.17 6.43 6.68
N TRP A 301 7.46 6.11 7.77
CA TRP A 301 7.97 5.25 8.85
C TRP A 301 8.55 3.92 8.39
N LYS A 302 7.82 3.19 7.54
CA LYS A 302 8.29 1.93 6.97
C LYS A 302 9.62 2.10 6.21
N ARG A 303 9.72 3.13 5.36
CA ARG A 303 10.96 3.46 4.65
C ARG A 303 12.10 3.80 5.60
N TYR A 304 11.81 4.64 6.60
CA TYR A 304 12.79 5.04 7.61
C TYR A 304 13.38 3.83 8.32
N LEU A 305 12.54 2.91 8.80
CA LEU A 305 12.98 1.70 9.51
C LEU A 305 13.86 0.81 8.62
N PHE A 306 13.48 0.58 7.35
CA PHE A 306 14.32 -0.19 6.44
C PHE A 306 15.63 0.51 6.09
N LYS A 307 15.64 1.84 5.95
CA LYS A 307 16.89 2.62 5.78
C LYS A 307 17.84 2.38 6.96
N GLN A 308 17.33 2.42 8.19
CA GLN A 308 18.12 2.14 9.39
C GLN A 308 18.72 0.72 9.36
N VAL A 309 17.95 -0.29 8.95
CA VAL A 309 18.48 -1.66 8.78
C VAL A 309 19.61 -1.70 7.75
N CYS A 310 19.45 -1.05 6.59
CA CYS A 310 20.49 -1.03 5.57
C CYS A 310 21.77 -0.32 6.05
N GLU A 311 21.63 0.76 6.83
CA GLU A 311 22.75 1.51 7.42
C GLU A 311 23.51 0.67 8.46
N MET A 312 22.78 -0.06 9.31
CA MET A 312 23.37 -0.97 10.31
C MET A 312 24.16 -2.13 9.68
N ASN A 313 23.75 -2.59 8.50
CA ASN A 313 24.37 -3.72 7.80
C ASN A 313 25.45 -3.29 6.78
N GLY A 314 25.99 -2.07 6.87
CA GLY A 314 27.15 -1.61 6.07
C GLY A 314 26.85 -1.27 4.61
N GLY A 315 25.63 -0.80 4.33
CA GLY A 315 24.94 -0.94 3.06
C GLY A 315 25.60 -0.48 1.74
N VAL A 316 25.18 -1.17 0.67
CA VAL A 316 24.98 -0.61 -0.66
C VAL A 316 23.56 -1.03 -1.09
N MET A 317 22.58 -0.18 -0.80
CA MET A 317 21.17 -0.27 -1.23
C MET A 317 20.40 -1.53 -0.76
N CYS A 318 19.55 -1.41 0.27
CA CYS A 318 18.65 -2.53 0.64
C CYS A 318 17.19 -2.26 0.28
N LYS A 319 16.65 -3.15 -0.55
CA LYS A 319 15.25 -3.19 -0.93
C LYS A 319 14.48 -3.74 0.27
N SER A 320 13.61 -2.93 0.87
CA SER A 320 12.57 -3.47 1.74
C SER A 320 11.84 -4.59 0.98
N PRO A 321 11.65 -5.78 1.58
CA PRO A 321 11.23 -6.99 0.88
C PRO A 321 9.87 -6.86 0.18
N ASN A 322 9.05 -5.89 0.60
CA ASN A 322 7.74 -5.60 0.02
C ASN A 322 7.63 -4.18 -0.58
N CYS A 323 8.74 -3.45 -0.71
CA CYS A 323 8.72 -2.11 -1.29
C CYS A 323 8.81 -2.11 -2.82
N GLY A 324 9.36 -3.14 -3.45
CA GLY A 324 9.41 -3.25 -4.92
C GLY A 324 8.02 -3.26 -5.59
N ASP A 325 6.99 -3.67 -4.83
CA ASP A 325 5.59 -3.70 -5.26
C ASP A 325 4.74 -2.55 -4.68
N CYS A 326 5.36 -1.62 -3.96
CA CYS A 326 4.69 -0.48 -3.37
C CYS A 326 4.55 0.65 -4.41
N SER A 327 3.32 1.11 -4.66
CA SER A 327 3.01 2.22 -5.57
C SER A 327 3.75 3.53 -5.24
N ASP A 328 4.26 3.65 -4.01
CA ASP A 328 5.01 4.80 -3.53
C ASP A 328 6.53 4.64 -3.53
N TYR A 329 7.04 3.55 -4.12
CA TYR A 329 8.48 3.29 -4.19
C TYR A 329 9.24 4.48 -4.80
N ALA A 330 8.76 5.02 -5.91
CA ALA A 330 9.38 6.16 -6.59
C ALA A 330 9.46 7.42 -5.69
N PHE A 331 8.41 7.74 -4.92
CA PHE A 331 8.43 8.86 -3.96
C PHE A 331 9.24 8.58 -2.70
N CYS A 332 9.52 7.30 -2.46
CA CYS A 332 10.33 6.90 -1.35
C CYS A 332 11.84 7.02 -1.65
N PHE A 333 12.22 6.82 -2.90
CA PHE A 333 13.61 6.65 -3.31
C PHE A 333 14.03 7.54 -4.50
N SER A 334 13.24 8.55 -4.87
CA SER A 334 13.68 9.65 -5.73
C SER A 334 14.75 10.46 -4.98
N GLU A 335 15.90 10.68 -5.63
CA GLU A 335 17.00 11.54 -5.14
C GLU A 335 16.53 12.93 -4.69
#